data_AF-A0A7T6ZAA0-F1
#
_entry.id   AF-A0A7T6ZAA0-F1
#
_cell.length_a   1.000
_cell.length_b   1.000
_cell.length_c   1.000
_cell.angle_alpha   90.00
_cell.angle_beta   90.00
_cell.angle_gamma   90.00
#
_symmetry.space_group_name_H-M   'P 1'
#
loop_
_entity.id
_entity.type
_entity.pdbx_description
1 polymer ?
#
loop_
_entity_poly.entity_id
_entity_poly.type
_entity_poly.pdbx_seq_one_letter_code
_entity_poly.pdbx_strand_id
1 'polypeptide(L)'
;MASYIVGADVGDTTTKFGLLTNKGECRDQRKIPTDKENGGNGFPPQIIVGIEERLGKHGISKNQLFSVVVGVPGCIDEYEAVVSAPNIGWGNYPFHSVLAGALHVPVSIMTRILGLRTNIGKPPEKRIRQLFL
;
A
#
# COMPACT_ATOMS: atom_id res chain seq x y z
N MET A 1 -14.69 15.07 8.09
CA MET A 1 -14.28 14.72 6.71
C MET A 1 -13.04 13.84 6.79
N ALA A 2 -12.95 12.84 5.91
CA ALA A 2 -11.75 12.02 5.80
C ALA A 2 -10.61 12.87 5.21
N SER A 3 -9.47 12.89 5.90
CA SER A 3 -8.37 13.83 5.63
C SER A 3 -7.04 13.13 5.35
N TYR A 4 -7.02 11.79 5.45
CA TYR A 4 -5.80 11.02 5.32
C TYR A 4 -5.93 9.93 4.27
N ILE A 5 -4.80 9.59 3.66
CA ILE A 5 -4.66 8.49 2.72
C ILE A 5 -3.46 7.68 3.18
N VAL A 6 -3.55 6.36 3.08
CA VAL A 6 -2.39 5.49 3.29
C VAL A 6 -1.94 4.93 1.96
N GLY A 7 -0.66 5.14 1.63
CA GLY A 7 -0.02 4.53 0.47
C GLY A 7 0.87 3.37 0.90
N ALA A 8 0.76 2.23 0.24
CA ALA A 8 1.72 1.14 0.36
C ALA A 8 2.31 0.81 -1.02
N ASP A 9 3.60 0.52 -1.04
CA ASP A 9 4.36 0.21 -2.24
C ASP A 9 5.11 -1.09 -2.00
N VAL A 10 4.51 -2.20 -2.44
CA VAL A 10 5.08 -3.53 -2.29
C VAL A 10 6.15 -3.72 -3.36
N GLY A 11 7.38 -3.94 -2.91
CA GLY A 11 8.52 -4.20 -3.78
C GLY A 11 9.07 -5.61 -3.60
N ASP A 12 10.00 -5.99 -4.47
CA ASP A 12 10.60 -7.34 -4.46
C ASP A 12 11.35 -7.66 -3.18
N THR A 13 11.99 -6.67 -2.54
CA THR A 13 12.79 -6.89 -1.34
C THR A 13 12.23 -6.13 -0.14
N THR A 14 11.60 -5.00 -0.40
CA THR A 14 11.16 -4.11 0.65
C THR A 14 9.87 -3.43 0.24
N THR A 15 8.99 -3.29 1.21
CA THR A 15 7.71 -2.62 1.08
C THR A 15 7.73 -1.31 1.85
N LYS A 16 7.24 -0.25 1.22
CA LYS A 16 7.19 1.08 1.81
C LYS A 16 5.77 1.51 2.08
N PHE A 17 5.62 2.13 3.22
CA PHE A 17 4.42 2.69 3.78
C PHE A 17 4.33 4.19 3.89
N GLY A 18 3.22 4.85 3.62
CA GLY A 18 3.09 6.29 3.90
C GLY A 18 1.73 6.63 4.46
N LEU A 19 1.71 7.37 5.57
CA LEU A 19 0.53 8.13 5.99
C LEU A 19 0.62 9.51 5.36
N LEU A 20 -0.37 9.85 4.54
CA LEU A 20 -0.43 11.07 3.75
C LEU A 20 -1.66 11.89 4.16
N THR A 21 -1.57 13.21 4.09
CA THR A 21 -2.76 14.08 4.17
C THR A 21 -3.49 14.12 2.82
N ASN A 22 -4.70 14.67 2.79
CA ASN A 22 -5.46 14.94 1.57
C ASN A 22 -4.74 15.90 0.59
N LYS A 23 -3.75 16.67 1.06
CA LYS A 23 -2.85 17.49 0.23
C LYS A 23 -1.63 16.70 -0.27
N GLY A 24 -1.56 15.41 0.04
CA GLY A 24 -0.45 14.52 -0.28
C GLY A 24 0.78 14.71 0.63
N GLU A 25 0.72 15.50 1.71
CA GLU A 25 1.88 15.68 2.60
C GLU A 25 2.16 14.39 3.37
N CYS A 26 3.43 13.96 3.41
CA CYS A 26 3.82 12.75 4.14
C CYS A 26 3.93 13.08 5.63
N ARG A 27 3.09 12.45 6.46
CA ARG A 27 3.07 12.60 7.92
C ARG A 27 3.87 11.53 8.62
N ASP A 28 3.88 10.33 8.06
CA ASP A 28 4.69 9.22 8.55
C ASP A 28 5.05 8.29 7.40
N GLN A 29 6.19 7.63 7.52
CA GLN A 29 6.60 6.58 6.61
C GLN A 29 7.34 5.49 7.35
N ARG A 30 7.13 4.25 6.91
CA ARG A 30 7.87 3.09 7.42
C ARG A 30 8.26 2.20 6.24
N LYS A 31 9.30 1.42 6.42
CA LYS A 31 9.77 0.44 5.46
C LYS A 31 9.94 -0.90 6.18
N ILE A 32 9.46 -1.98 5.57
CA ILE A 32 9.63 -3.34 6.08
C ILE A 32 10.20 -4.23 4.97
N PRO A 33 10.91 -5.32 5.31
CA PRO A 33 11.23 -6.36 4.32
C PRO A 33 9.93 -6.93 3.74
N THR A 34 9.96 -7.26 2.44
CA THR A 34 8.85 -8.00 1.82
C THR A 34 9.01 -9.45 2.19
N ASP A 35 8.04 -9.97 2.94
CA ASP A 35 8.02 -11.36 3.36
C ASP A 35 7.52 -12.25 2.21
N LYS A 36 8.36 -13.22 1.83
CA LYS A 36 8.11 -14.20 0.77
C LYS A 36 8.00 -15.61 1.31
N GLU A 37 8.19 -15.78 2.62
CA GLU A 37 8.12 -17.08 3.25
C GLU A 37 6.70 -17.64 3.16
N ASN A 38 6.58 -18.96 3.10
CA ASN A 38 5.29 -19.65 3.00
C ASN A 38 4.39 -19.11 1.87
N GLY A 39 4.97 -18.73 0.74
CA GLY A 39 4.24 -18.16 -0.40
C GLY A 39 3.74 -16.73 -0.17
N GLY A 40 4.39 -15.97 0.72
CA GLY A 40 4.03 -14.59 1.02
C GLY A 40 2.72 -14.44 1.82
N ASN A 41 2.19 -15.53 2.39
CA ASN A 41 0.93 -15.52 3.13
C ASN A 41 0.99 -14.72 4.44
N GLY A 42 2.18 -14.64 5.06
CA GLY A 42 2.41 -13.85 6.27
C GLY A 42 2.50 -12.34 6.01
N PHE A 43 2.59 -11.93 4.75
CA PHE A 43 2.92 -10.55 4.41
C PHE A 43 1.76 -9.55 4.53
N PRO A 44 0.53 -9.86 4.07
CA PRO A 44 -0.60 -8.94 4.17
C PRO A 44 -0.97 -8.56 5.62
N PRO A 45 -0.98 -9.49 6.60
CA PRO A 45 -1.14 -9.14 8.02
C PRO A 45 -0.11 -8.13 8.51
N GLN A 46 1.16 -8.23 8.08
CA GLN A 46 2.21 -7.28 8.46
C GLN A 46 1.95 -5.88 7.88
N ILE A 47 1.40 -5.80 6.67
CA ILE A 47 0.98 -4.53 6.08
C ILE A 47 -0.15 -3.93 6.91
N ILE A 48 -1.19 -4.71 7.23
CA ILE A 48 -2.34 -4.26 8.03
C ILE A 48 -1.89 -3.71 9.38
N VAL A 49 -1.12 -4.50 10.14
CA VAL A 49 -0.57 -4.08 11.44
C VAL A 49 0.24 -2.79 11.29
N GLY A 50 1.08 -2.73 10.27
CA GLY A 50 1.86 -1.53 9.99
C GLY A 50 0.98 -0.30 9.78
N ILE A 51 -0.10 -0.42 9.01
CA ILE A 51 -1.04 0.67 8.75
C ILE A 51 -1.71 1.10 10.06
N GLU A 52 -2.25 0.15 10.83
CA GLU A 52 -2.96 0.43 12.08
C GLU A 52 -2.06 1.09 13.14
N GLU A 53 -0.82 0.62 13.29
CA GLU A 53 0.18 1.25 14.18
C GLU A 53 0.39 2.73 13.84
N ARG A 54 0.41 3.08 12.54
CA ARG A 54 0.60 4.47 12.10
C ARG A 54 -0.65 5.32 12.33
N LEU A 55 -1.83 4.75 12.14
CA LEU A 55 -3.06 5.45 12.51
C LEU A 55 -3.08 5.73 14.02
N GLY A 56 -2.79 4.70 14.84
CA GLY A 56 -2.74 4.81 16.29
C GLY A 56 -1.71 5.81 16.80
N LYS A 57 -0.49 5.78 16.25
CA LYS A 57 0.60 6.72 16.60
C LYS A 57 0.23 8.19 16.38
N HIS A 58 -0.62 8.49 15.41
CA HIS A 58 -1.07 9.85 15.11
C HIS A 58 -2.48 10.16 15.65
N GLY A 59 -3.08 9.26 16.43
CA GLY A 59 -4.43 9.43 16.97
C GLY A 59 -5.52 9.51 15.89
N ILE A 60 -5.28 8.91 14.72
CA ILE A 60 -6.18 8.97 13.57
C ILE A 60 -7.15 7.79 13.64
N SER A 61 -8.44 8.10 13.68
CA SER A 61 -9.50 7.08 13.57
C SER A 61 -9.67 6.61 12.13
N LYS A 62 -10.17 5.38 11.94
CA LYS A 62 -10.48 4.82 10.61
C LYS A 62 -11.46 5.71 9.81
N ASN A 63 -12.39 6.41 10.48
CA ASN A 63 -13.33 7.35 9.85
C ASN A 63 -12.65 8.60 9.24
N GLN A 64 -11.42 8.90 9.63
CA GLN A 64 -10.62 9.98 9.06
C GLN A 64 -9.74 9.52 7.89
N LEU A 65 -9.66 8.21 7.65
CA LEU A 65 -8.95 7.59 6.54
C LEU A 65 -9.89 7.50 5.33
N PHE A 66 -9.52 8.18 4.25
CA PHE A 66 -10.30 8.20 3.00
C PHE A 66 -10.15 6.88 2.24
N SER A 67 -8.90 6.45 2.05
CA SER A 67 -8.59 5.18 1.38
C SER A 67 -7.18 4.70 1.67
N VAL A 68 -6.98 3.42 1.38
CA VAL A 68 -5.67 2.77 1.32
C VAL A 68 -5.38 2.43 -0.14
N VAL A 69 -4.25 2.88 -0.64
CA VAL A 69 -3.81 2.62 -2.00
C VAL A 69 -2.55 1.76 -1.95
N VAL A 70 -2.57 0.61 -2.62
CA VAL A 70 -1.44 -0.33 -2.61
C VAL A 70 -0.94 -0.61 -4.01
N GLY A 71 0.33 -0.29 -4.25
CA GLY A 71 1.07 -0.75 -5.44
C GLY A 71 1.64 -2.14 -5.20
N VAL A 72 1.35 -3.09 -6.08
CA VAL A 72 1.88 -4.46 -6.00
C VAL A 72 2.65 -4.84 -7.27
N PRO A 73 3.73 -5.62 -7.17
CA PRO A 73 4.37 -6.17 -8.35
C PRO A 73 3.49 -7.24 -8.99
N GLY A 74 3.64 -7.45 -10.30
CA GLY A 74 2.90 -8.47 -11.03
C GLY A 74 1.61 -7.95 -11.66
N CYS A 75 0.63 -8.84 -11.81
CA CYS A 75 -0.63 -8.56 -12.49
C CYS A 75 -1.80 -8.55 -11.51
N ILE A 76 -2.79 -7.73 -11.79
CA ILE A 76 -4.05 -7.68 -11.05
C ILE A 76 -5.13 -8.18 -12.00
N ASP A 77 -5.89 -9.17 -11.54
CA ASP A 77 -7.15 -9.51 -12.19
C ASP A 77 -8.22 -8.58 -11.60
N GLU A 78 -8.71 -7.64 -12.39
CA GLU A 78 -9.72 -6.67 -11.95
C GLU A 78 -11.11 -7.29 -11.75
N TYR A 79 -11.40 -8.44 -12.38
CA TYR A 79 -12.67 -9.14 -12.23
C TYR A 79 -12.73 -9.91 -10.91
N GLU A 80 -11.65 -10.60 -10.55
CA GLU A 80 -11.56 -11.36 -9.30
C GLU A 80 -10.97 -10.56 -8.13
N ALA A 81 -10.42 -9.36 -8.40
CA ALA A 81 -9.68 -8.53 -7.45
C ALA A 81 -8.51 -9.28 -6.77
N VAL A 82 -7.92 -10.25 -7.48
CA VAL A 82 -6.77 -11.04 -7.03
C VAL A 82 -5.46 -10.53 -7.63
N VAL A 83 -4.38 -10.78 -6.93
CA VAL A 83 -3.02 -10.41 -7.34
C VAL A 83 -2.23 -11.66 -7.68
N SER A 84 -1.61 -11.63 -8.85
CA SER A 84 -0.58 -12.58 -9.26
C SER A 84 0.79 -11.92 -9.17
N ALA A 85 1.58 -12.34 -8.21
CA ALA A 85 2.93 -11.84 -7.94
C ALA A 85 3.88 -13.02 -7.69
N PRO A 86 4.37 -13.70 -8.75
CA PRO A 86 5.22 -14.90 -8.61
C PRO A 86 6.50 -14.66 -7.79
N ASN A 87 7.04 -13.45 -7.86
CA ASN A 87 8.20 -12.97 -7.09
C ASN A 87 7.97 -12.89 -5.58
N ILE A 88 6.71 -12.85 -5.12
CA ILE A 88 6.28 -12.90 -3.72
C ILE A 88 5.78 -14.30 -3.35
N GLY A 89 5.34 -15.08 -4.35
CA GLY A 89 4.73 -16.40 -4.18
C GLY A 89 3.21 -16.41 -4.38
N TRP A 90 2.63 -15.29 -4.85
CA TRP A 90 1.19 -15.17 -5.09
C TRP A 90 0.83 -15.61 -6.51
N GLY A 91 -0.11 -16.56 -6.62
CA GLY A 91 -0.69 -17.00 -7.89
C GLY A 91 -1.99 -16.26 -8.21
N ASN A 92 -3.02 -16.46 -7.37
CA ASN A 92 -4.31 -15.78 -7.37
C ASN A 92 -4.65 -15.36 -5.93
N TYR A 93 -3.84 -14.48 -5.35
CA TYR A 93 -4.00 -14.11 -3.94
C TYR A 93 -5.09 -13.03 -3.78
N PRO A 94 -6.09 -13.19 -2.89
CA PRO A 94 -7.21 -12.24 -2.71
C PRO A 94 -6.78 -11.01 -1.90
N PHE A 95 -5.72 -10.33 -2.33
CA PHE A 95 -5.06 -9.25 -1.59
C PHE A 95 -6.02 -8.10 -1.26
N HIS A 96 -6.90 -7.75 -2.21
CA HIS A 96 -7.90 -6.69 -2.02
C HIS A 96 -8.82 -7.01 -0.85
N SER A 97 -9.47 -8.19 -0.92
CA SER A 97 -10.45 -8.62 0.06
C SER A 97 -9.84 -8.80 1.45
N VAL A 98 -8.61 -9.30 1.54
CA VAL A 98 -7.87 -9.42 2.80
C VAL A 98 -7.65 -8.06 3.46
N LEU A 99 -7.17 -7.07 2.70
CA LEU A 99 -6.95 -5.71 3.20
C LEU A 99 -8.27 -5.00 3.54
N ALA A 100 -9.24 -5.06 2.63
CA ALA A 100 -10.53 -4.39 2.80
C ALA A 100 -11.30 -4.96 4.01
N GLY A 101 -11.33 -6.28 4.14
CA GLY A 101 -11.98 -6.97 5.26
C GLY A 101 -11.32 -6.68 6.61
N ALA A 102 -10.00 -6.52 6.67
CA ALA A 102 -9.31 -6.19 7.92
C ALA A 102 -9.43 -4.70 8.28
N LEU A 103 -9.20 -3.82 7.30
CA LEU A 103 -9.10 -2.38 7.55
C LEU A 103 -10.45 -1.70 7.63
N HIS A 104 -11.51 -2.27 7.03
CA HIS A 104 -12.87 -1.69 6.99
C HIS A 104 -12.89 -0.27 6.38
N VAL A 105 -12.05 -0.04 5.38
CA VAL A 105 -11.94 1.23 4.63
C VAL A 105 -11.81 0.92 3.13
N PRO A 106 -12.09 1.88 2.24
CA PRO A 106 -11.86 1.70 0.81
C PRO A 106 -10.40 1.34 0.52
N VAL A 107 -10.19 0.27 -0.24
CA VAL A 107 -8.86 -0.18 -0.70
C VAL A 107 -8.83 -0.10 -2.22
N SER A 108 -7.71 0.35 -2.78
CA SER A 108 -7.44 0.31 -4.21
C SER A 108 -6.08 -0.33 -4.44
N ILE A 109 -6.02 -1.30 -5.34
CA ILE A 109 -4.77 -1.94 -5.72
C ILE A 109 -4.42 -1.49 -7.14
N MET A 110 -3.15 -1.18 -7.37
CA MET A 110 -2.63 -0.87 -8.71
C MET A 110 -1.34 -1.65 -8.99
N THR A 111 -1.12 -1.95 -10.26
CA THR A 111 0.11 -2.59 -10.70
C THR A 111 1.29 -1.63 -10.54
N ARG A 112 2.36 -2.11 -9.92
CA ARG A 112 3.62 -1.38 -9.79
C ARG A 112 4.41 -1.49 -11.09
N ILE A 113 4.52 -0.39 -11.84
CA ILE A 113 5.33 -0.32 -13.06
C ILE A 113 6.80 -0.06 -12.69
N LEU A 114 7.72 -0.86 -13.26
CA LEU A 114 9.17 -0.73 -13.03
C LEU A 114 9.68 0.61 -13.58
N GLY A 115 9.82 1.60 -12.70
CA GLY A 115 10.20 2.96 -13.07
C GLY A 115 9.52 3.97 -12.17
N LEU A 116 8.23 3.77 -11.88
CA LEU A 116 7.44 4.56 -10.94
C LEU A 116 7.83 4.19 -9.51
N ARG A 117 8.83 4.89 -8.96
CA ARG A 117 9.14 4.78 -7.54
C ARG A 117 8.20 5.73 -6.81
N THR A 118 7.38 5.20 -5.91
CA THR A 118 6.52 6.04 -5.07
C THR A 118 7.39 7.07 -4.34
N ASN A 119 7.11 8.35 -4.59
CA ASN A 119 7.81 9.49 -3.98
C ASN A 119 7.21 9.84 -2.60
N ILE A 120 6.71 8.82 -1.88
CA ILE A 120 6.25 8.94 -0.49
C ILE A 120 7.41 9.56 0.30
N GLY A 121 7.16 10.74 0.89
CA GLY A 121 8.14 11.48 1.68
C GLY A 121 9.10 12.39 0.90
N LYS A 122 9.06 12.46 -0.43
CA LYS A 122 9.89 13.44 -1.18
C LYS A 122 9.20 14.81 -1.27
N PRO A 123 9.98 15.91 -1.37
CA PRO A 123 9.45 17.26 -1.56
C PRO A 123 8.52 17.37 -2.79
N PRO A 124 7.54 18.29 -2.78
CA PRO A 124 6.55 18.45 -3.85
C PRO A 124 7.17 18.56 -5.26
N GLU A 125 8.31 19.24 -5.39
CA GLU A 125 9.01 19.46 -6.66
C GLU A 125 9.57 18.17 -7.28
N LYS A 126 9.77 17.10 -6.49
CA LYS A 126 10.19 15.78 -6.99
C LYS A 126 9.02 14.84 -7.29
N ARG A 127 7.76 15.25 -7.03
CA ARG A 127 6.55 14.43 -7.25
C ARG A 127 5.98 14.56 -8.66
N ILE A 128 6.27 15.65 -9.36
CA ILE A 128 5.68 15.98 -10.68
C ILE A 128 6.25 15.13 -11.83
N ARG A 129 7.40 14.46 -11.67
CA ARG A 129 8.05 13.73 -12.77
C ARG A 129 7.58 12.28 -13.01
N GLN A 130 6.60 11.75 -12.27
CA GLN A 130 6.21 10.32 -12.39
C GLN A 130 4.71 10.07 -12.20
N LEU A 131 3.87 10.92 -12.80
CA LEU A 131 2.43 10.63 -12.93
C LEU A 131 1.98 10.46 -14.40
N PHE A 132 2.88 10.60 -15.39
CA PHE A 132 2.55 10.46 -16.83
C PHE A 132 3.70 9.91 -17.71
N LEU A 133 4.56 9.03 -17.17
CA LEU A 133 5.46 8.18 -17.98
C LEU A 133 5.67 6.84 -17.27
#